data_AF-H3BRR3-F1
#
_entry.id   AF-H3BRR3-F1
#
_cell.length_a   1.000
_cell.length_b   1.000
_cell.length_c   1.000
_cell.angle_alpha   90.00
_cell.angle_beta   90.00
_cell.angle_gamma   90.00
#
_symmetry.space_group_name_H-M   'P 1'
#
loop_
_entity.id
_entity.type
_entity.pdbx_description
1 polymer ?
#
loop_
_entity_poly.entity_id
_entity_poly.type
_entity_poly.pdbx_seq_one_letter_code
_entity_poly.pdbx_strand_id
1 'polypeptide(L)'
;WLNFKKLLNEASTTHHCVETGSQEASAIYFTSGTSGLPKMAEHSYSSLGLKAKMDAGWTGLQASDIMWTISDTGWILNILGSLLESWTLGACTFVHLLPKFDPLVILKVFRSTQPIVNQKKFKSTYKLEAPASSCPTFLDQTNVFFKCV
;
A
#
# COMPACT_ATOMS: atom_id res chain seq x y z
N TRP A 1 -10.22 2.05 -27.12
CA TRP A 1 -9.48 2.36 -25.88
C TRP A 1 -9.39 3.86 -25.70
N LEU A 2 -9.60 4.36 -24.48
CA LEU A 2 -9.48 5.79 -24.15
C LEU A 2 -8.03 6.11 -23.75
N ASN A 3 -7.57 7.34 -24.01
CA ASN A 3 -6.21 7.77 -23.64
C ASN A 3 -6.17 8.22 -22.17
N PHE A 4 -5.44 7.48 -21.33
CA PHE A 4 -5.34 7.76 -19.90
C PHE A 4 -4.78 9.16 -19.58
N LYS A 5 -3.69 9.59 -20.23
CA LYS A 5 -3.07 10.89 -19.97
C LYS A 5 -4.02 12.05 -20.27
N LYS A 6 -4.76 11.93 -21.38
CA LYS A 6 -5.78 12.92 -21.74
C LYS A 6 -6.89 12.97 -20.69
N LEU A 7 -7.47 11.82 -20.33
CA LEU A 7 -8.53 11.74 -19.33
C LEU A 7 -8.07 12.25 -17.96
N LEU A 8 -6.83 11.97 -17.55
CA LEU A 8 -6.27 12.45 -16.30
C LEU A 8 -6.14 13.97 -16.29
N ASN A 9 -5.72 14.58 -17.40
CA ASN A 9 -5.62 16.04 -17.52
C ASN A 9 -6.99 16.73 -17.58
N GLU A 10 -8.01 16.04 -18.10
CA GLU A 10 -9.38 16.54 -18.21
C GLU A 10 -10.21 16.28 -16.94
N ALA A 11 -9.72 15.43 -16.02
CA ALA A 11 -10.43 15.10 -14.80
C ALA A 11 -10.51 16.30 -13.86
N SER A 12 -11.67 16.47 -13.22
CA SER A 12 -11.87 17.47 -12.18
C SER A 12 -10.98 17.19 -10.98
N THR A 13 -10.45 18.25 -10.37
CA THR A 13 -9.77 18.18 -9.06
C THR A 13 -10.76 17.99 -7.91
N THR A 14 -12.04 18.27 -8.14
CA THR A 14 -13.11 17.99 -7.17
C THR A 14 -13.61 16.57 -7.35
N HIS A 15 -13.39 15.74 -6.34
CA HIS A 15 -13.91 14.37 -6.30
C HIS A 15 -15.13 14.29 -5.38
N HIS A 16 -16.22 13.73 -5.89
CA HIS A 16 -17.39 13.37 -5.11
C HIS A 16 -17.39 11.85 -4.95
N CYS A 17 -17.09 11.37 -3.74
CA CYS A 17 -17.10 9.93 -3.46
C CYS A 17 -18.51 9.37 -3.67
N VAL A 18 -18.61 8.22 -4.34
CA VAL A 18 -19.87 7.48 -4.45
C VAL A 18 -20.24 6.88 -3.10
N GLU A 19 -21.52 6.96 -2.73
CA GLU A 19 -22.06 6.32 -1.52
C GLU A 19 -22.21 4.81 -1.74
N THR A 20 -21.12 4.07 -1.59
CA THR A 20 -21.09 2.62 -1.82
C THR A 20 -21.63 1.83 -0.63
N GLY A 21 -22.33 0.72 -0.92
CA GLY A 21 -22.84 -0.18 0.10
C GLY A 21 -21.75 -1.03 0.76
N SER A 22 -21.95 -1.45 2.02
CA SER A 22 -20.96 -2.27 2.75
C SER A 22 -20.66 -3.61 2.07
N GLN A 23 -21.68 -4.25 1.47
CA GLN A 23 -21.57 -5.53 0.76
C GLN A 23 -21.43 -5.37 -0.76
N GLU A 24 -21.33 -4.14 -1.26
CA GLU A 24 -21.11 -3.89 -2.68
C GLU A 24 -19.69 -4.32 -3.07
N ALA A 25 -19.56 -4.91 -4.25
CA ALA A 25 -18.29 -5.41 -4.78
C ALA A 25 -17.30 -4.25 -4.97
N SER A 26 -16.09 -4.41 -4.44
CA SER A 26 -15.02 -3.40 -4.50
C SER A 26 -13.82 -3.88 -5.31
N ALA A 27 -13.42 -5.14 -5.15
CA ALA A 27 -12.28 -5.71 -5.85
C ALA A 27 -12.44 -7.21 -6.12
N ILE A 28 -11.79 -7.70 -7.17
CA ILE A 28 -11.69 -9.13 -7.49
C ILE A 28 -10.21 -9.49 -7.62
N TYR A 29 -9.77 -10.49 -6.85
CA TYR A 29 -8.41 -11.05 -6.93
C TYR A 29 -8.44 -12.46 -7.51
N PHE A 30 -7.55 -12.75 -8.46
CA PHE A 30 -7.39 -14.12 -8.96
C PHE A 30 -6.47 -14.91 -8.03
N THR A 31 -6.92 -16.08 -7.62
CA THR A 31 -6.18 -17.01 -6.76
C THR A 31 -5.77 -18.24 -7.57
N SER A 32 -4.58 -18.79 -7.35
CA SER A 32 -4.02 -19.88 -8.17
C SER A 32 -4.84 -21.18 -8.13
N GLY A 33 -5.64 -21.41 -7.08
CA GLY A 33 -6.42 -22.62 -6.90
C GLY A 33 -5.55 -23.87 -6.66
N THR A 34 -6.04 -24.85 -5.91
CA THR A 34 -5.34 -26.12 -5.70
C THR A 34 -5.56 -27.12 -6.84
N SER A 35 -6.62 -26.93 -7.64
CA SER A 35 -6.97 -27.78 -8.77
C SER A 35 -7.68 -26.97 -9.86
N GLY A 36 -6.94 -26.62 -10.92
CA GLY A 36 -7.49 -26.01 -12.13
C GLY A 36 -7.09 -24.55 -12.34
N LEU A 37 -7.89 -23.85 -13.15
CA LEU A 37 -7.65 -22.46 -13.52
C LEU A 37 -7.82 -21.52 -12.32
N PRO A 38 -7.20 -20.33 -12.35
CA PRO A 38 -7.35 -19.34 -11.30
C PRO A 38 -8.82 -18.99 -11.02
N LYS A 39 -9.16 -18.86 -9.75
CA LYS A 39 -10.52 -18.52 -9.31
C LYS A 39 -10.60 -17.05 -8.89
N MET A 40 -11.71 -16.40 -9.25
CA MET A 40 -12.01 -15.04 -8.83
C MET A 40 -12.50 -15.04 -7.37
N ALA A 41 -11.77 -14.33 -6.50
CA ALA A 41 -12.18 -14.03 -5.14
C ALA A 41 -12.67 -12.57 -5.09
N GLU A 42 -13.97 -12.40 -4.98
CA GLU A 42 -14.60 -11.09 -4.84
C GLU A 42 -14.52 -10.60 -3.38
N HIS A 43 -14.23 -9.32 -3.23
CA HIS A 43 -14.18 -8.62 -1.96
C HIS A 43 -15.11 -7.40 -2.00
N SER A 44 -15.94 -7.27 -0.96
CA SER A 44 -16.78 -6.08 -0.75
C SER A 44 -16.00 -4.92 -0.14
N TYR A 45 -16.54 -3.70 -0.22
CA TYR A 45 -15.96 -2.52 0.42
C TYR A 45 -15.71 -2.71 1.92
N SER A 46 -16.64 -3.34 2.65
CA SER A 46 -16.45 -3.60 4.09
C SER A 46 -15.43 -4.71 4.34
N SER A 47 -15.39 -5.76 3.51
CA SER A 47 -14.44 -6.86 3.68
C SER A 47 -12.96 -6.41 3.58
N LEU A 48 -12.69 -5.33 2.84
CA LEU A 48 -11.36 -4.74 2.73
C LEU A 48 -11.20 -3.54 3.66
N GLY A 49 -11.96 -2.46 3.40
CA GLY A 49 -11.76 -1.18 4.08
C GLY A 49 -12.12 -1.24 5.57
N LEU A 50 -13.31 -1.74 5.90
CA LEU A 50 -13.71 -1.85 7.32
C LEU A 50 -12.86 -2.86 8.07
N LYS A 51 -12.55 -4.02 7.45
CA LYS A 51 -11.66 -5.02 8.06
C LYS A 51 -10.27 -4.44 8.34
N ALA A 52 -9.66 -3.77 7.38
CA ALA A 52 -8.36 -3.14 7.57
C ALA A 52 -8.40 -2.06 8.67
N LYS A 53 -9.50 -1.30 8.78
CA LYS A 53 -9.70 -0.36 9.89
C LYS A 53 -9.79 -1.04 11.25
N MET A 54 -10.42 -2.21 11.33
CA MET A 54 -10.46 -2.99 12.57
C MET A 54 -9.10 -3.58 12.94
N ASP A 55 -8.28 -3.93 11.94
CA ASP A 55 -6.94 -4.48 12.13
C ASP A 55 -5.85 -3.42 12.34
N ALA A 56 -6.16 -2.16 12.04
CA ALA A 56 -5.20 -1.06 12.02
C ALA A 56 -4.39 -0.99 13.32
N GLY A 57 -3.07 -1.07 13.19
CA GLY A 57 -2.14 -1.02 14.32
C GLY A 57 -1.69 -2.39 14.82
N TRP A 58 -2.24 -3.49 14.26
CA TRP A 58 -1.75 -4.85 14.52
C TRP A 58 -0.26 -4.99 14.22
N THR A 59 0.23 -4.25 13.23
CA THR A 59 1.65 -4.21 12.84
C THR A 59 2.55 -3.43 13.82
N GLY A 60 1.97 -2.71 14.78
CA GLY A 60 2.69 -1.77 15.65
C GLY A 60 3.03 -0.44 14.97
N LEU A 61 2.50 -0.19 13.77
CA LEU A 61 2.61 1.07 13.05
C LEU A 61 1.87 2.20 13.79
N GLN A 62 2.43 3.40 13.76
CA GLN A 62 1.90 4.63 14.32
C GLN A 62 1.79 5.70 13.21
N ALA A 63 1.00 6.75 13.45
CA ALA A 63 0.77 7.82 12.47
C ALA A 63 2.03 8.58 12.02
N SER A 64 3.08 8.57 12.85
CA SER A 64 4.39 9.17 12.57
C SER A 64 5.32 8.27 11.75
N ASP A 65 4.96 7.01 11.55
CA ASP A 65 5.84 6.02 10.94
C ASP A 65 5.72 5.98 9.43
N ILE A 66 6.70 5.31 8.81
CA ILE A 66 6.71 4.96 7.40
C ILE A 66 6.65 3.44 7.29
N MET A 67 5.68 2.94 6.54
CA MET A 67 5.52 1.52 6.24
C MET A 67 6.10 1.21 4.86
N TRP A 68 7.00 0.23 4.78
CA TRP A 68 7.46 -0.33 3.52
C TRP A 68 6.98 -1.77 3.38
N THR A 69 5.99 -1.98 2.52
CA THR A 69 5.52 -3.32 2.16
C THR A 69 6.08 -3.69 0.79
N ILE A 70 6.95 -4.70 0.75
CA ILE A 70 7.51 -5.24 -0.49
C ILE A 70 6.52 -6.29 -1.02
N SER A 71 5.69 -5.86 -1.96
CA SER A 71 4.66 -6.70 -2.60
C SER A 71 4.54 -6.36 -4.08
N ASP A 72 4.18 -7.36 -4.88
CA ASP A 72 3.62 -7.09 -6.20
C ASP A 72 2.28 -6.35 -6.06
N THR A 73 2.00 -5.42 -6.98
CA THR A 73 0.78 -4.60 -6.92
C THR A 73 -0.52 -5.38 -7.11
N GLY A 74 -0.48 -6.54 -7.78
CA GLY A 74 -1.61 -7.43 -8.00
C GLY A 74 -1.87 -8.40 -6.85
N TRP A 75 -0.98 -8.46 -5.86
CA TRP A 75 -1.20 -9.31 -4.68
C TRP A 75 -2.00 -8.56 -3.60
N ILE A 76 -2.95 -9.25 -2.96
CA ILE A 76 -3.84 -8.66 -1.94
C ILE A 76 -3.09 -8.06 -0.74
N LEU A 77 -1.86 -8.52 -0.47
CA LEU A 77 -1.01 -7.90 0.54
C LEU A 77 -0.77 -6.42 0.26
N ASN A 78 -0.68 -6.01 -1.01
CA ASN A 78 -0.40 -4.62 -1.36
C ASN A 78 -1.53 -3.69 -0.92
N ILE A 79 -2.79 -4.05 -1.18
CA ILE A 79 -3.92 -3.21 -0.74
C ILE A 79 -4.06 -3.21 0.78
N LEU A 80 -3.88 -4.35 1.44
CA LEU A 80 -4.05 -4.45 2.90
C LEU A 80 -2.89 -3.79 3.66
N GLY A 81 -1.64 -4.09 3.30
CA GLY A 81 -0.45 -3.66 4.01
C GLY A 81 0.13 -2.33 3.53
N SER A 82 0.30 -2.13 2.22
CA SER A 82 0.88 -0.89 1.70
C SER A 82 -0.10 0.27 1.82
N LEU A 83 -1.37 0.05 1.47
CA LEU A 83 -2.35 1.11 1.33
C LEU A 83 -3.24 1.26 2.58
N LEU A 84 -4.05 0.25 2.91
CA LEU A 84 -5.10 0.38 3.92
C LEU A 84 -4.54 0.49 5.35
N GLU A 85 -3.58 -0.35 5.77
CA GLU A 85 -2.97 -0.28 7.11
C GLU A 85 -2.37 1.11 7.37
N SER A 86 -1.51 1.58 6.46
CA SER A 86 -0.79 2.85 6.61
C SER A 86 -1.76 4.04 6.61
N TRP A 87 -2.66 4.12 5.64
CA TRP A 87 -3.56 5.26 5.51
C TRP A 87 -4.65 5.29 6.57
N THR A 88 -5.10 4.14 7.06
CA THR A 88 -6.08 4.11 8.17
C THR A 88 -5.48 4.66 9.47
N LEU A 89 -4.17 4.51 9.67
CA LEU A 89 -3.43 5.08 10.80
C LEU A 89 -2.92 6.51 10.54
N GLY A 90 -3.10 7.06 9.34
CA GLY A 90 -2.47 8.33 8.93
C GLY A 90 -0.95 8.25 8.80
N ALA A 91 -0.40 7.05 8.72
CA ALA A 91 1.02 6.77 8.51
C ALA A 91 1.39 6.95 7.03
N CYS A 92 2.69 7.09 6.78
CA CYS A 92 3.27 7.21 5.45
C CYS A 92 3.53 5.81 4.88
N THR A 93 3.28 5.58 3.60
CA THR A 93 3.64 4.35 2.90
C THR A 93 4.77 4.63 1.92
N PHE A 94 5.77 3.77 1.90
CA PHE A 94 6.94 3.85 1.04
C PHE A 94 6.90 2.77 -0.03
N VAL A 95 7.10 3.19 -1.28
CA VAL A 95 7.13 2.33 -2.45
C VAL A 95 8.46 2.54 -3.17
N HIS A 96 9.17 1.44 -3.38
CA HIS A 96 10.38 1.41 -4.20
C HIS A 96 10.11 0.62 -5.48
N LEU A 97 10.39 1.22 -6.64
CA LEU A 97 10.35 0.50 -7.91
C LEU A 97 11.46 -0.55 -7.93
N LEU A 98 11.08 -1.82 -7.78
CA LEU A 98 11.99 -2.95 -7.72
C LEU A 98 11.75 -3.87 -8.94
N PRO A 99 12.32 -3.57 -10.13
CA PRO A 99 12.04 -4.33 -11.37
C PRO A 99 12.42 -5.82 -11.27
N LYS A 100 13.39 -6.12 -10.41
CA LYS A 100 13.80 -7.48 -10.03
C LYS A 100 13.97 -7.51 -8.53
N PHE A 101 13.59 -8.61 -7.90
CA PHE A 101 13.85 -8.81 -6.48
C PHE A 101 15.36 -8.98 -6.24
N ASP A 102 16.01 -7.92 -5.75
CA ASP A 102 17.42 -7.92 -5.38
C ASP A 102 17.59 -7.59 -3.88
N PRO A 103 17.99 -8.58 -3.06
CA PRO A 103 18.22 -8.39 -1.63
C PRO A 103 19.25 -7.31 -1.30
N LEU A 104 20.26 -7.08 -2.15
CA LEU A 104 21.29 -6.06 -1.92
C LEU A 104 20.72 -4.66 -2.12
N VAL A 105 19.85 -4.48 -3.12
CA VAL A 105 19.10 -3.23 -3.31
C VAL A 105 18.19 -2.99 -2.12
N ILE A 106 17.45 -4.02 -1.67
CA ILE A 106 16.57 -3.90 -0.49
C ILE A 106 17.36 -3.47 0.74
N LEU A 107 18.51 -4.11 1.00
CA LEU A 107 19.38 -3.76 2.12
C LEU A 107 19.96 -2.34 1.99
N LYS A 108 20.31 -1.91 0.77
CA LYS A 108 20.83 -0.55 0.52
C LYS A 108 19.76 0.50 0.80
N VAL A 109 18.56 0.32 0.24
CA VAL A 109 17.40 1.19 0.48
C VAL A 109 17.10 1.20 1.98
N PHE A 110 16.98 0.02 2.58
CA PHE A 110 16.72 -0.14 4.00
C PHE A 110 17.76 0.54 4.88
N ARG A 111 19.04 0.63 4.49
CA ARG A 111 20.06 1.36 5.25
C ARG A 111 20.00 2.88 5.04
N SER A 112 19.62 3.32 3.85
CA SER A 112 19.59 4.74 3.49
C SER A 112 18.40 5.51 4.08
N THR A 113 17.33 4.83 4.47
CA THR A 113 16.06 5.44 4.91
C THR A 113 15.82 5.42 6.43
N GLN A 114 16.86 5.44 7.27
CA GLN A 114 16.79 5.04 8.71
C GLN A 114 17.17 6.13 9.72
N PRO A 115 16.68 6.07 10.98
CA PRO A 115 17.00 5.01 11.99
C PRO A 115 15.89 3.94 12.22
N ILE A 116 16.26 2.66 12.45
CA ILE A 116 15.36 1.47 12.44
C ILE A 116 14.64 1.20 13.78
N VAL A 117 13.34 0.88 13.74
CA VAL A 117 12.71 -0.15 14.61
C VAL A 117 12.07 -1.25 13.77
N ASN A 118 12.69 -2.44 13.76
CA ASN A 118 12.35 -3.56 12.89
C ASN A 118 11.26 -4.43 13.55
N GLN A 119 9.98 -4.20 13.25
CA GLN A 119 8.93 -5.17 13.57
C GLN A 119 8.61 -6.04 12.35
N LYS A 120 9.34 -7.15 12.20
CA LYS A 120 9.02 -8.19 11.23
C LYS A 120 7.80 -8.98 11.71
N LYS A 121 6.59 -8.55 11.35
CA LYS A 121 5.37 -9.37 11.54
C LYS A 121 4.93 -10.09 10.26
N PHE A 122 5.22 -9.53 9.09
CA PHE A 122 5.11 -10.20 7.80
C PHE A 122 6.50 -10.29 7.15
N LYS A 123 6.84 -11.38 6.44
CA LYS A 123 8.22 -11.61 5.93
C LYS A 123 8.74 -10.48 5.03
N SER A 124 7.85 -9.68 4.44
CA SER A 124 8.15 -8.66 3.43
C SER A 124 7.70 -7.25 3.83
N THR A 125 7.38 -7.01 5.10
CA THR A 125 6.87 -5.72 5.59
C THR A 125 7.78 -5.15 6.65
N TYR A 126 8.12 -3.87 6.52
CA TYR A 126 9.08 -3.17 7.37
C TYR A 126 8.49 -1.84 7.84
N LYS A 127 8.67 -1.54 9.12
CA LYS A 127 8.39 -0.23 9.72
C LYS A 127 9.68 0.58 9.76
N LEU A 128 9.61 1.85 9.36
CA LEU A 128 10.71 2.82 9.39
C LEU A 128 10.25 4.05 10.19
N GLU A 129 11.14 4.67 10.96
CA GLU A 129 10.83 5.94 11.64
C GLU A 129 10.95 7.10 10.65
N ALA A 130 10.00 8.03 10.65
CA ALA A 130 10.13 9.24 9.85
C ALA A 130 11.10 10.22 10.52
N PRO A 131 12.06 10.81 9.78
CA PRO A 131 12.74 12.01 10.27
C PRO A 131 11.69 13.12 10.43
N ALA A 132 11.70 13.76 11.60
CA ALA A 132 10.68 14.66 12.12
C ALA A 132 9.84 15.46 11.09
N SER A 133 8.52 15.42 11.30
CA SER A 133 7.46 16.36 10.87
C SER A 133 6.82 16.25 9.47
N SER A 134 7.33 15.46 8.52
CA SER A 134 6.59 15.26 7.25
C SER A 134 6.98 13.99 6.49
N CYS A 135 6.03 13.34 5.81
CA CYS A 135 6.29 12.26 4.87
C CYS A 135 7.04 12.86 3.67
N PRO A 136 8.31 12.50 3.40
CA PRO A 136 9.10 13.13 2.35
C PRO A 136 8.49 12.80 0.99
N THR A 137 8.18 13.79 0.15
CA THR A 137 7.36 13.54 -1.05
C THR A 137 8.07 12.71 -2.12
N PHE A 138 9.39 12.86 -2.28
CA PHE A 138 10.21 12.17 -3.28
C PHE A 138 11.68 12.13 -2.84
N LEU A 139 12.33 10.96 -2.91
CA LEU A 139 13.79 10.86 -2.77
C LEU A 139 14.48 10.78 -4.14
N ASP A 140 13.90 10.06 -5.10
CA ASP A 140 14.37 9.95 -6.50
C ASP A 140 13.29 9.31 -7.41
N GLN A 141 13.58 9.08 -8.71
CA GLN A 141 12.64 8.48 -9.68
C GLN A 141 12.13 7.06 -9.32
N THR A 142 12.73 6.39 -8.34
CA THR A 142 12.40 5.03 -7.91
C THR A 142 11.80 4.96 -6.51
N ASN A 143 11.91 6.02 -5.72
CA ASN A 143 11.53 6.09 -4.32
C ASN A 143 10.40 7.09 -4.11
N VAL A 144 9.20 6.57 -3.84
CA VAL A 144 8.00 7.38 -3.67
C VAL A 144 7.43 7.13 -2.28
N PHE A 145 7.07 8.21 -1.58
CA PHE A 145 6.30 8.12 -0.36
C PHE A 145 4.93 8.73 -0.57
N PHE A 146 3.93 8.07 0.00
CA PHE A 146 2.55 8.54 -0.02
C PHE A 146 2.04 8.66 1.39
N LYS A 147 1.38 9.78 1.69
CA LYS A 147 0.59 9.96 2.90
C LYS A 147 -0.79 10.42 2.47
N CYS A 148 -1.82 9.79 3.03
CA CYS A 148 -3.18 10.28 2.90
C CYS A 148 -3.27 11.61 3.69
N VAL A 149 -3.67 12.69 3.02
CA VAL A 149 -3.88 14.03 3.60
C VAL A 149 -5.36 14.22 3.85
#